data_AF-A0A8T6NFY0-F1
#
_entry.id   AF-A0A8T6NFY0-F1
#
_cell.length_a   1.000
_cell.length_b   1.000
_cell.length_c   1.000
_cell.angle_alpha   90.00
_cell.angle_beta   90.00
_cell.angle_gamma   90.00
#
_symmetry.space_group_name_H-M   'P 1'
#
loop_
_entity.id
_entity.type
_entity.pdbx_description
1 polymer ?
#
loop_
_entity_poly.entity_id
_entity_poly.type
_entity_poly.pdbx_seq_one_letter_code
_entity_poly.pdbx_strand_id
1 'polypeptide(L)' 'MIQPKVASWKRDRVGELAAILTSDGVLGIVDIGGVPAKNMLSMRDDLRDGLSITMAKKTLMRLAWEKTGR' A
#
# COMPACT_ATOMS: atom_id res chain seq x y z
N MET A 1 13.75 -27.08 -9.27
CA MET A 1 12.62 -26.36 -8.66
C MET A 1 12.49 -25.02 -9.38
N ILE A 2 11.52 -24.86 -10.29
CA ILE A 2 11.33 -23.59 -11.02
C ILE A 2 10.68 -22.62 -10.05
N GLN A 3 11.43 -21.63 -9.57
CA GLN A 3 10.84 -20.50 -8.87
C GLN A 3 9.98 -19.72 -9.89
N PRO A 4 8.66 -19.55 -9.66
CA PRO A 4 7.83 -18.78 -10.56
C PRO A 4 8.41 -17.37 -10.66
N LYS A 5 8.60 -16.89 -11.90
CA LYS A 5 9.18 -15.57 -12.16
C LYS A 5 8.27 -14.49 -11.56
N VAL A 6 8.62 -14.04 -10.36
CA VAL A 6 7.92 -12.92 -9.71
C VAL A 6 8.19 -11.68 -10.54
N ALA A 7 7.12 -11.02 -11.00
CA ALA A 7 7.24 -9.77 -11.73
C ALA A 7 7.95 -8.73 -10.87
N SER A 8 8.89 -7.98 -11.48
CA SER A 8 9.72 -6.98 -10.80
C SER A 8 8.87 -5.98 -10.01
N TRP A 9 7.78 -5.49 -10.61
CA TRP A 9 6.87 -4.51 -10.00
C TRP A 9 6.33 -4.93 -8.62
N LYS A 10 6.18 -6.23 -8.35
CA LYS A 10 5.72 -6.70 -7.04
C LYS A 10 6.77 -6.48 -5.95
N ARG A 11 8.04 -6.65 -6.28
CA ARG A 11 9.17 -6.43 -5.36
C ARG A 11 9.32 -4.94 -5.09
N ASP A 12 9.23 -4.14 -6.14
CA ASP A 12 9.30 -2.68 -6.07
C ASP A 12 8.16 -2.15 -5.19
N ARG A 13 6.93 -2.62 -5.42
CA ARG A 13 5.76 -2.23 -4.64
C ARG A 13 5.85 -2.61 -3.16
N VAL A 14 6.39 -3.78 -2.84
CA VAL A 14 6.63 -4.17 -1.43
C VAL A 14 7.68 -3.26 -0.78
N GLY A 15 8.70 -2.84 -1.53
CA GLY A 15 9.68 -1.85 -1.07
C GLY A 15 9.06 -0.49 -0.75
N GLU A 16 8.20 0.02 -1.64
CA GLU A 16 7.46 1.28 -1.40
C GLU A 16 6.57 1.20 -0.16
N LEU A 17 5.81 0.10 -0.01
CA LEU A 17 4.93 -0.09 1.15
C LEU A 17 5.73 -0.20 2.45
N ALA A 18 6.88 -0.87 2.42
CA ALA A 18 7.79 -0.94 3.56
C ALA A 18 8.30 0.46 3.94
N ALA A 19 8.67 1.29 2.95
CA ALA A 19 9.10 2.66 3.20
C ALA A 19 8.00 3.51 3.86
N ILE A 20 6.75 3.38 3.41
CA ILE A 20 5.57 4.04 4.01
C ILE A 20 5.31 3.53 5.44
N LEU A 21 5.51 2.24 5.70
CA LEU A 21 5.37 1.66 7.04
C LEU A 21 6.44 2.16 8.02
N THR A 22 7.65 2.44 7.52
CA THR A 22 8.77 2.96 8.32
C THR A 22 8.81 4.48 8.41
N SER A 23 8.06 5.19 7.58
CA SER A 23 8.07 6.66 7.59
C SER A 23 7.49 7.22 8.88
N ASP A 24 8.04 8.34 9.32
CA ASP A 24 7.56 9.05 10.50
C ASP A 24 6.14 9.60 10.28
N GLY A 25 5.23 9.26 11.19
CA GLY A 25 3.84 9.72 11.14
C GLY A 25 2.84 8.71 11.69
N VAL A 26 1.56 9.01 11.46
CA VAL A 26 0.44 8.13 11.84
C VAL A 26 -0.03 7.38 10.60
N LEU A 27 -0.01 6.05 10.67
CA LEU A 27 -0.53 5.17 9.62
C LEU A 27 -1.93 4.66 10.01
N GLY A 28 -2.92 4.92 9.16
CA GLY A 28 -4.27 4.36 9.29
C GLY A 28 -4.52 3.26 8.26
N ILE A 29 -5.07 2.13 8.70
CA ILE A 29 -5.58 1.07 7.81
C ILE A 29 -7.09 1.20 7.74
N VAL A 30 -7.62 1.41 6.54
CA VAL A 30 -9.06 1.60 6.29
C VAL A 30 -9.53 0.55 5.30
N ASP A 31 -10.69 -0.06 5.56
CA ASP A 31 -11.39 -0.89 4.58
C ASP A 31 -12.25 -0.01 3.69
N ILE A 32 -12.07 -0.17 2.39
CA ILE A 32 -12.78 0.57 1.34
C ILE A 32 -13.69 -0.34 0.51
N GLY A 33 -13.98 -1.55 1.00
CA GLY A 33 -14.90 -2.47 0.36
C GLY A 33 -16.24 -1.80 0.07
N GLY A 34 -16.60 -1.74 -1.22
CA GLY A 34 -17.85 -1.12 -1.68
C GLY A 34 -17.74 0.35 -2.08
N VAL A 35 -16.58 1.01 -1.92
CA VAL A 35 -16.37 2.37 -2.41
C VAL A 35 -16.04 2.35 -3.92
N PRO A 36 -16.85 3.00 -4.78
CA PRO A 36 -16.57 3.06 -6.21
C PRO A 36 -15.28 3.84 -6.50
N ALA A 37 -14.61 3.50 -7.61
CA ALA A 37 -13.35 4.13 -8.01
C ALA A 37 -13.45 5.67 -8.14
N LYS A 38 -14.58 6.20 -8.63
CA LYS A 38 -14.80 7.65 -8.77
C LYS A 38 -14.77 8.37 -7.42
N ASN A 39 -15.38 7.77 -6.40
CA ASN A 39 -15.41 8.33 -5.05
C ASN A 39 -14.02 8.26 -4.43
N MET A 40 -13.28 7.16 -4.65
CA MET A 40 -11.89 7.04 -4.21
C MET A 40 -10.97 8.10 -4.81
N LEU A 41 -11.17 8.45 -6.09
CA LEU A 41 -10.40 9.52 -6.74
C LEU A 41 -10.73 10.88 -6.13
N SER A 42 -12.02 11.17 -5.89
CA SER A 42 -12.46 12.42 -5.26
C SER A 42 -11.86 12.57 -3.85
N MET A 43 -11.94 11.51 -3.03
CA MET A 43 -11.33 11.49 -1.70
C MET A 43 -9.81 11.69 -1.73
N ARG A 44 -9.13 11.17 -2.76
CA ARG A 44 -7.69 11.35 -2.93
C ARG A 44 -7.32 12.77 -3.34
N ASP A 45 -8.16 13.42 -4.14
CA ASP A 45 -7.96 14.81 -4.54
C ASP A 45 -8.23 15.75 -3.37
N ASP A 46 -9.28 15.50 -2.58
CA ASP A 46 -9.63 16.31 -1.41
C ASP A 46 -8.59 16.24 -0.29
N LEU A 47 -7.93 15.09 -0.12
CA LEU A 47 -6.99 14.84 1.00
C LEU A 47 -5.51 14.98 0.61
N ARG A 48 -5.22 15.39 -0.64
CA ARG A 48 -3.88 15.38 -1.23
C ARG A 48 -2.87 16.29 -0.53
N ASP A 49 -3.34 17.37 0.08
CA ASP A 49 -2.49 18.40 0.70
C ASP A 49 -1.94 17.98 2.07
N GLY A 50 -2.57 16.99 2.73
CA GLY A 50 -2.20 16.58 4.08
C GLY A 50 -2.12 15.07 4.31
N LEU A 51 -2.55 14.24 3.35
CA LEU A 51 -2.61 12.79 3.52
C LEU A 51 -2.29 12.07 2.20
N SER A 52 -1.48 11.01 2.30
CA SER A 52 -1.24 10.10 1.18
C SER A 52 -2.05 8.82 1.37
N ILE A 53 -3.04 8.60 0.51
CA ILE A 53 -3.82 7.35 0.49
C ILE A 53 -3.18 6.39 -0.50
N THR A 54 -2.75 5.23 -0.01
CA THR A 54 -2.19 4.15 -0.82
C THR A 54 -3.02 2.89 -0.66
N MET A 55 -3.25 2.20 -1.77
CA MET A 55 -3.95 0.93 -1.78
C MET A 55 -3.02 -0.20 -2.21
N ALA A 56 -3.15 -1.34 -1.55
CA ALA A 56 -2.37 -2.53 -1.86
C ALA A 56 -3.19 -3.79 -1.60
N LYS A 57 -2.84 -4.87 -2.32
CA LYS A 57 -3.37 -6.19 -1.98
C LYS A 57 -2.88 -6.60 -0.59
N LYS A 58 -3.74 -7.25 0.19
CA LYS A 58 -3.44 -7.75 1.54
C LYS A 58 -2.14 -8.58 1.58
N THR A 59 -1.87 -9.37 0.55
CA THR A 59 -0.64 -10.18 0.44
C THR A 59 0.63 -9.35 0.31
N LEU A 60 0.59 -8.24 -0.44
CA LEU A 60 1.74 -7.34 -0.58
C LEU A 60 1.99 -6.56 0.71
N MET A 61 0.91 -6.14 1.38
CA MET A 61 0.99 -5.44 2.65
C MET A 61 1.57 -6.33 3.75
N ARG A 62 1.16 -7.61 3.80
CA ARG A 62 1.73 -8.61 4.72
C ARG A 62 3.23 -8.79 4.50
N LEU A 63 3.67 -8.92 3.24
CA LEU A 63 5.10 -9.05 2.92
C LEU A 63 5.90 -7.79 3.27
N ALA A 64 5.31 -6.61 3.08
CA ALA A 64 5.93 -5.35 3.50
C ALA A 64 6.08 -5.30 5.02
N TRP A 65 5.04 -5.72 5.76
CA TRP A 65 5.04 -5.81 7.22
C TRP A 65 6.16 -6.72 7.75
N GLU A 66 6.24 -7.96 7.24
CA GLU A 66 7.30 -8.93 7.57
C GLU A 66 8.70 -8.36 7.29
N LYS A 67 8.85 -7.60 6.19
CA LYS A 67 10.13 -6.98 5.83
C LYS A 67 10.54 -5.84 6.76
N THR A 68 9.57 -5.14 7.36
CA THR A 68 9.82 -4.01 8.28
C THR A 68 10.03 -4.44 9.73
N GLY A 69 9.85 -5.71 10.08
CA GLY A 69 10.11 -6.22 11.43
C GLY A 69 9.13 -5.74 12.51
N ARG A 70 7.97 -5.23 12.11
CA ARG A 70 6.81 -4.99 12.99
C ARG A 70 5.81 -6.15 12.90
#